data_AF-W2C1Q8-F1
#
_entry.id   AF-W2C1Q8-F1
#
_cell.length_a   1.000
_cell.length_b   1.000
_cell.length_c   1.000
_cell.angle_alpha   90.00
_cell.angle_beta   90.00
_cell.angle_gamma   90.00
#
_symmetry.space_group_name_H-M   'P 1'
#
loop_
_entity.id
_entity.type
_entity.pdbx_description
1 polymer ?
#
loop_
_entity_poly.entity_id
_entity_poly.type
_entity_poly.pdbx_seq_one_letter_code
_entity_poly.pdbx_strand_id
1 'polypeptide(L)'
;MDNSTQFSISDDLIKNKGLDNVVLKNDSINYMMVNNNFFNFFGLDKNYKKLLADKKSAILGNQFRKYFKIGDYIEDGNGERFKIKGFFRKGEFFVNPFQENNTVTLNDFMVTSFRFSKNISSLDYISFLDNSLILPKNEILKNKIIKKINKFNLHYISMERISDEIIESRKDIYNAFITIMVIAVSILFFSSVTLITNIIQYIQDNLREFAVNMICGGSRRDILLRIGIQIITMEIFSFLSLFIVFGLDYNVLISCGVLFLYGIIAMIYPMRIFSRQQIVNIMRKN
;
A
#
# COMPACT_ATOMS: atom_id res chain seq x y z
N MET A 1 -0.92 -4.48 18.47
CA MET A 1 0.24 -4.02 19.29
C MET A 1 1.39 -3.83 18.34
N ASP A 2 1.93 -2.62 18.23
CA ASP A 2 3.16 -2.33 17.49
C ASP A 2 4.31 -3.13 18.14
N ASN A 3 4.85 -4.12 17.42
CA ASN A 3 5.91 -5.01 17.94
C ASN A 3 7.31 -4.49 17.57
N SER A 4 7.42 -3.19 17.26
CA SER A 4 8.71 -2.53 17.23
C SER A 4 9.21 -2.44 18.67
N THR A 5 10.13 -3.34 19.04
CA THR A 5 10.96 -3.08 20.21
C THR A 5 11.75 -1.81 19.90
N GLN A 6 11.57 -0.80 20.73
CA GLN A 6 12.22 0.49 20.55
C GLN A 6 13.64 0.39 21.12
N PHE A 7 14.65 0.66 20.28
CA PHE A 7 16.03 0.74 20.73
C PHE A 7 16.33 2.17 21.13
N SER A 8 16.50 2.42 22.43
CA SER A 8 16.89 3.73 22.95
C SER A 8 18.34 4.02 22.57
N ILE A 9 18.55 5.14 21.90
CA ILE A 9 19.86 5.65 21.53
C ILE A 9 20.32 6.61 22.62
N SER A 10 21.62 6.62 22.93
CA SER A 10 22.18 7.60 23.87
C SER A 10 22.02 9.04 23.36
N ASP A 11 21.64 9.96 24.27
CA ASP A 11 21.44 11.39 24.00
C ASP A 11 22.66 12.05 23.32
N ASP A 12 23.87 11.63 23.69
CA ASP A 12 25.12 12.11 23.11
C ASP A 12 25.23 11.76 21.63
N LEU A 13 24.74 10.59 21.22
CA LEU A 13 24.74 10.16 19.82
C LEU A 13 23.72 10.94 19.00
N ILE A 14 22.55 11.22 19.58
CA ILE A 14 21.48 11.97 18.92
C ILE A 14 21.94 13.40 18.61
N LYS A 15 22.49 14.10 19.61
CA LYS A 15 22.98 15.48 19.48
C LYS A 15 24.20 15.59 18.57
N ASN A 16 25.17 14.67 18.67
CA ASN A 16 26.39 14.76 17.87
C ASN A 16 26.20 14.37 16.40
N LYS A 17 25.22 13.51 16.08
CA LYS A 17 24.96 13.06 14.71
C LYS A 17 23.75 13.73 14.05
N GLY A 18 22.96 14.52 14.78
CA GLY A 18 21.77 15.21 14.25
C GLY A 18 20.67 14.24 13.82
N LEU A 19 20.37 13.25 14.66
CA LEU A 19 19.44 12.15 14.35
C LEU A 19 17.95 12.49 14.54
N ASP A 20 17.62 13.74 14.88
CA ASP A 20 16.28 14.22 15.28
C ASP A 20 15.14 13.86 14.30
N ASN A 21 15.45 13.66 13.02
CA ASN A 21 14.47 13.34 11.97
C ASN A 21 14.24 11.84 11.73
N VAL A 22 15.05 10.95 12.33
CA VAL A 22 14.98 9.48 12.14
C VAL A 22 14.68 8.76 13.46
N VAL A 23 14.75 9.50 14.55
CA VAL A 23 14.48 9.03 15.90
C VAL A 23 13.00 9.25 16.21
N LEU A 24 12.35 8.22 16.76
CA LEU A 24 10.96 8.24 17.20
C LEU A 24 10.80 9.20 18.39
N LYS A 25 9.56 9.51 18.75
CA LYS A 25 9.16 10.52 19.73
C LYS A 25 9.71 10.34 21.18
N ASN A 26 10.57 9.35 21.43
CA ASN A 26 11.18 8.99 22.72
C ASN A 26 12.67 8.60 22.58
N ASP A 27 13.44 9.26 21.71
CA ASP A 27 14.88 8.98 21.55
C ASP A 27 15.21 7.53 21.16
N SER A 28 14.29 6.90 20.40
CA SER A 28 14.37 5.50 20.02
C SER A 28 14.30 5.28 18.51
N ILE A 29 14.92 4.20 18.04
CA ILE A 29 14.77 3.73 16.64
C ILE A 29 14.02 2.41 16.60
N ASN A 30 13.35 2.17 15.47
CA ASN A 30 12.73 0.90 15.17
C ASN A 30 13.80 -0.19 15.16
N TYR A 31 13.61 -1.23 15.97
CA TYR A 31 14.63 -2.25 16.17
C TYR A 31 14.03 -3.65 16.13
N MET A 32 14.82 -4.57 15.58
CA MET A 32 14.43 -5.96 15.46
C MET A 32 15.62 -6.88 15.71
N MET A 33 15.40 -7.88 16.57
CA MET A 33 16.32 -8.98 16.75
C MET A 33 15.90 -10.16 15.87
N VAL A 34 16.83 -10.64 15.05
CA VAL A 34 16.53 -11.71 14.09
C VAL A 34 17.47 -12.89 14.26
N ASN A 35 16.97 -14.08 13.92
CA ASN A 35 17.80 -15.27 13.82
C ASN A 35 18.43 -15.37 12.42
N ASN A 36 19.34 -16.34 12.26
CA ASN A 36 20.05 -16.60 11.01
C ASN A 36 19.17 -17.06 9.83
N ASN A 37 17.91 -17.39 10.08
CA ASN A 37 16.97 -17.88 9.06
C ASN A 37 16.00 -16.77 8.58
N PHE A 38 15.89 -15.66 9.30
CA PHE A 38 15.02 -14.53 8.98
C PHE A 38 15.16 -14.07 7.53
N PHE A 39 16.40 -13.75 7.10
CA PHE A 39 16.65 -13.26 5.74
C PHE A 39 16.27 -14.28 4.67
N ASN A 40 16.50 -15.57 4.93
CA ASN A 40 16.14 -16.62 3.99
C ASN A 40 14.62 -16.80 3.90
N PHE A 41 13.91 -16.72 5.04
CA PHE A 41 12.47 -16.88 5.10
C PHE A 41 11.74 -15.75 4.35
N PHE A 42 12.15 -14.50 4.59
CA PHE A 42 11.56 -13.33 3.95
C PHE A 42 12.14 -13.00 2.56
N GLY A 43 13.03 -13.85 2.02
CA GLY A 43 13.60 -13.67 0.68
C GLY A 43 14.55 -12.47 0.52
N LEU A 44 15.13 -11.99 1.62
CA LEU A 44 16.11 -10.90 1.63
C LEU A 44 17.50 -11.35 1.18
N ASP A 45 18.39 -10.40 0.88
CA ASP A 45 19.76 -10.70 0.42
C ASP A 45 20.51 -11.59 1.44
N LYS A 46 20.99 -12.75 0.95
CA LYS A 46 21.73 -13.75 1.76
C LYS A 46 23.01 -13.18 2.36
N ASN A 47 23.56 -12.10 1.81
CA ASN A 47 24.74 -11.44 2.35
C ASN A 47 24.49 -10.83 3.73
N TYR A 48 23.26 -10.37 4.03
CA TYR A 48 22.92 -9.83 5.35
C TYR A 48 23.13 -10.83 6.48
N LYS A 49 22.87 -12.11 6.22
CA LYS A 49 23.16 -13.19 7.17
C LYS A 49 24.65 -13.25 7.54
N LYS A 50 25.55 -13.04 6.56
CA LYS A 50 27.01 -13.04 6.81
C LYS A 50 27.41 -11.81 7.63
N LEU A 51 26.79 -10.65 7.38
CA LEU A 51 27.09 -9.41 8.10
C LEU A 51 26.71 -9.47 9.59
N LEU A 52 25.68 -10.26 9.94
CA LEU A 52 25.24 -10.46 11.33
C LEU A 52 25.81 -11.71 12.01
N ALA A 53 26.76 -12.40 11.37
CA ALA A 53 27.41 -13.59 11.96
C ALA A 53 28.25 -13.23 13.21
N ASP A 54 28.85 -12.04 13.21
CA ASP A 54 29.63 -11.53 14.32
C ASP A 54 28.72 -11.08 15.49
N LYS A 55 29.11 -11.43 16.72
CA LYS A 55 28.48 -10.86 17.93
C LYS A 55 28.64 -9.33 17.92
N LYS A 56 27.63 -8.62 18.42
CA LYS A 56 27.60 -7.14 18.50
C LYS A 56 27.67 -6.46 17.13
N SER A 57 26.99 -7.02 16.13
CA SER A 57 26.85 -6.42 14.80
C SER A 57 25.42 -5.97 14.51
N ALA A 58 25.28 -4.91 13.74
CA ALA A 58 24.00 -4.36 13.30
C ALA A 58 24.01 -4.03 11.80
N ILE A 59 22.84 -4.15 11.19
CA ILE A 59 22.52 -3.63 9.86
C ILE A 59 21.49 -2.53 10.04
N LEU A 60 21.75 -1.36 9.45
CA LEU A 60 20.84 -0.22 9.55
C LEU A 60 20.05 -0.02 8.27
N GLY A 61 18.87 0.57 8.39
CA GLY A 61 18.09 1.03 7.27
C GLY A 61 18.79 2.08 6.42
N ASN A 62 18.35 2.22 5.17
CA ASN A 62 18.99 3.13 4.21
C ASN A 62 18.97 4.60 4.65
N GLN A 63 18.00 5.03 5.47
CA GLN A 63 17.94 6.41 5.98
C GLN A 63 19.13 6.75 6.87
N PHE A 64 19.69 5.77 7.58
CA PHE A 64 20.83 5.96 8.47
C PHE A 64 22.17 6.15 7.75
N ARG A 65 22.25 5.90 6.43
CA ARG A 65 23.49 6.09 5.64
C ARG A 65 24.03 7.52 5.68
N LYS A 66 23.18 8.51 5.94
CA LYS A 66 23.59 9.92 6.06
C LYS A 66 24.39 10.19 7.33
N TYR A 67 24.16 9.39 8.37
CA TYR A 67 24.69 9.62 9.72
C TYR A 67 25.82 8.64 10.08
N PHE A 68 25.78 7.42 9.54
CA PHE A 68 26.71 6.36 9.86
C PHE A 68 27.42 5.80 8.62
N LYS A 69 28.65 5.33 8.83
CA LYS A 69 29.44 4.57 7.85
C LYS A 69 29.61 3.12 8.31
N ILE A 70 29.94 2.25 7.36
CA ILE A 70 30.29 0.86 7.67
C ILE A 70 31.55 0.87 8.54
N GLY A 71 31.49 0.17 9.68
CA GLY A 71 32.56 0.14 10.67
C GLY A 71 32.31 1.03 11.90
N ASP A 72 31.39 1.99 11.80
CA ASP A 72 30.96 2.83 12.93
C ASP A 72 30.26 1.98 14.00
N TYR A 73 30.07 2.58 15.18
CA TYR A 73 29.35 1.96 16.29
C TYR A 73 28.10 2.76 16.65
N ILE A 74 27.03 2.04 16.99
CA ILE A 74 25.84 2.59 17.64
C ILE A 74 25.78 2.04 19.07
N GLU A 75 25.52 2.92 20.03
CA GLU A 75 25.50 2.60 21.46
C GLU A 75 24.07 2.74 22.00
N ASP A 76 23.58 1.73 22.71
CA ASP A 76 22.29 1.78 23.38
C ASP A 76 22.36 2.63 24.66
N GLY A 77 21.21 2.97 25.24
CA GLY A 77 21.13 3.70 26.51
C GLY A 77 21.78 3.00 27.72
N ASN A 78 22.10 1.71 27.61
CA ASN A 78 22.78 0.90 28.62
C ASN A 78 24.30 0.76 28.39
N GLY A 79 24.84 1.43 27.36
CA GLY A 79 26.26 1.38 27.00
C GLY A 79 26.68 0.18 26.14
N GLU A 80 25.75 -0.62 25.63
CA GLU A 80 26.05 -1.68 24.68
C GLU A 80 26.31 -1.14 23.27
N ARG A 81 27.53 -1.39 22.78
CA ARG A 81 27.96 -0.99 21.44
C ARG A 81 27.74 -2.07 20.39
N PHE A 82 27.17 -1.68 19.26
CA PHE A 82 26.96 -2.51 18.07
C PHE A 82 27.72 -1.92 16.89
N LYS A 83 28.55 -2.75 16.25
CA LYS A 83 29.28 -2.38 15.04
C LYS A 83 28.38 -2.45 13.82
N ILE A 84 28.34 -1.38 13.04
CA ILE A 84 27.56 -1.28 11.82
C ILE A 84 28.30 -2.02 10.71
N LYS A 85 27.72 -3.11 10.22
CA LYS A 85 28.33 -3.98 9.20
C LYS A 85 27.75 -3.76 7.81
N GLY A 86 26.60 -3.11 7.70
CA GLY A 86 25.98 -2.81 6.42
C GLY A 86 24.70 -2.03 6.56
N PHE A 87 24.10 -1.76 5.40
CA PHE A 87 22.84 -1.05 5.30
C PHE A 87 21.90 -1.75 4.34
N PHE A 88 20.61 -1.75 4.64
CA PHE A 88 19.57 -2.21 3.72
C PHE A 88 19.51 -1.35 2.46
N ARG A 89 18.98 -1.93 1.38
CA ARG A 89 18.73 -1.21 0.13
C ARG A 89 17.53 -0.27 0.33
N LYS A 90 17.49 0.83 -0.43
CA LYS A 90 16.36 1.76 -0.37
C LYS A 90 15.07 1.04 -0.79
N GLY A 91 14.04 1.11 0.06
CA GLY A 91 12.74 0.49 -0.21
C GLY A 91 12.71 -1.02 0.02
N GLU A 92 13.72 -1.59 0.68
CA GLU A 92 13.69 -3.00 1.07
C GLU A 92 12.64 -3.20 2.17
N PHE A 93 11.81 -4.23 2.02
CA PHE A 93 10.70 -4.51 2.93
C PHE A 93 10.48 -6.02 3.08
N PHE A 94 9.76 -6.42 4.12
CA PHE A 94 9.23 -7.76 4.26
C PHE A 94 7.74 -7.68 4.66
N VAL A 95 6.99 -8.75 4.40
CA VAL A 95 5.60 -8.85 4.83
C VAL A 95 5.57 -9.58 6.15
N ASN A 96 5.10 -8.92 7.21
CA ASN A 96 4.94 -9.57 8.51
C ASN A 96 3.57 -10.26 8.57
N PRO A 97 3.47 -11.60 8.54
CA PRO A 97 2.18 -12.28 8.60
C PRO A 97 1.48 -12.10 9.96
N PHE A 98 2.23 -11.75 11.02
CA PHE A 98 1.72 -11.66 12.39
C PHE A 98 1.15 -10.28 12.75
N GLN A 99 1.37 -9.27 11.91
CA GLN A 99 0.95 -7.89 12.18
C GLN A 99 0.26 -7.30 10.97
N GLU A 100 -1.07 -7.25 11.05
CA GLU A 100 -1.98 -6.52 10.15
C GLU A 100 -1.51 -6.46 8.69
N ASN A 101 -1.27 -7.57 7.99
CA ASN A 101 -1.06 -7.64 6.53
C ASN A 101 -0.20 -6.54 5.86
N ASN A 102 0.66 -5.88 6.62
CA ASN A 102 1.29 -4.64 6.21
C ASN A 102 2.75 -4.93 5.86
N THR A 103 3.22 -4.27 4.81
CA THR A 103 4.63 -4.32 4.45
C THR A 103 5.44 -3.52 5.46
N VAL A 104 6.38 -4.17 6.14
CA VAL A 104 7.32 -3.51 7.04
C VAL A 104 8.54 -3.11 6.23
N THR A 105 8.72 -1.80 6.02
CA THR A 105 9.90 -1.26 5.34
C THR A 105 11.10 -1.23 6.28
N LEU A 106 12.27 -1.65 5.81
CA LEU A 106 13.50 -1.70 6.59
C LEU A 106 14.32 -0.40 6.49
N ASN A 107 13.76 0.69 5.96
CA ASN A 107 14.49 1.93 5.68
C ASN A 107 14.94 2.68 6.95
N ASP A 108 14.20 2.50 8.03
CA ASP A 108 14.29 3.15 9.35
C ASP A 108 14.51 2.13 10.48
N PHE A 109 14.78 0.87 10.16
CA PHE A 109 15.02 -0.18 11.13
C PHE A 109 16.51 -0.43 11.40
N MET A 110 16.83 -0.80 12.64
CA MET A 110 18.07 -1.46 13.02
C MET A 110 17.81 -2.95 13.24
N VAL A 111 18.58 -3.79 12.56
CA VAL A 111 18.48 -5.25 12.65
C VAL A 111 19.77 -5.82 13.21
N THR A 112 19.68 -6.64 14.25
CA THR A 112 20.82 -7.36 14.87
C THR A 112 20.54 -8.85 14.97
N SER A 113 21.60 -9.64 15.13
CA SER A 113 21.48 -11.03 15.54
C SER A 113 20.92 -11.14 16.96
N PHE A 114 19.97 -12.05 17.12
CA PHE A 114 19.38 -12.39 18.41
C PHE A 114 20.41 -12.97 19.38
N ARG A 115 20.30 -12.60 20.67
CA ARG A 115 21.20 -13.06 21.74
C ARG A 115 20.43 -13.41 22.99
N PHE A 116 20.72 -14.59 23.53
CA PHE A 116 20.39 -14.92 24.90
C PHE A 116 21.44 -14.29 25.83
N SER A 117 21.04 -13.27 26.59
CA SER A 117 21.82 -12.79 27.73
C SER A 117 21.27 -13.41 29.01
N LYS A 118 22.18 -13.78 29.93
CA LYS A 118 21.83 -14.36 31.23
C LYS A 118 21.07 -13.38 32.15
N ASN A 119 21.11 -12.09 31.83
CA ASN A 119 20.48 -11.02 32.64
C ASN A 119 19.15 -10.53 32.06
N ILE A 120 18.60 -11.22 31.05
CA ILE A 120 17.31 -10.88 30.43
C ILE A 120 16.17 -11.29 31.37
N SER A 121 15.14 -10.45 31.49
CA SER A 121 13.99 -10.74 32.35
C SER A 121 13.19 -11.91 31.78
N SER A 122 12.49 -12.67 32.64
CA SER A 122 11.62 -13.76 32.20
C SER A 122 10.52 -13.30 31.22
N LEU A 123 10.09 -12.04 31.32
CA LEU A 123 9.10 -11.42 30.42
C LEU A 123 9.65 -11.25 28.99
N ASP A 124 10.90 -10.86 28.84
CA ASP A 124 11.54 -10.73 27.52
C ASP A 124 11.68 -12.09 26.83
N TYR A 125 11.91 -13.16 27.60
CA TYR A 125 11.92 -14.54 27.09
C TYR A 125 10.54 -14.97 26.58
N ILE A 126 9.47 -14.61 27.30
CA ILE A 126 8.09 -14.90 26.88
C ILE A 126 7.76 -14.11 25.62
N SER A 127 8.02 -12.80 25.61
CA SER A 127 7.80 -11.94 24.44
C SER A 127 8.57 -12.44 23.20
N PHE A 128 9.78 -12.97 23.38
CA PHE A 128 10.53 -13.58 22.28
C PHE A 128 9.88 -14.87 21.78
N LEU A 129 9.40 -15.73 22.68
CA LEU A 129 8.72 -16.97 22.31
C LEU A 129 7.40 -16.69 21.58
N ASP A 130 6.64 -15.70 22.05
CA ASP A 130 5.38 -15.28 21.42
C ASP A 130 5.60 -14.75 19.99
N ASN A 131 6.76 -14.14 19.72
CA ASN A 131 7.13 -13.62 18.40
C ASN A 131 8.03 -14.58 17.58
N SER A 132 8.21 -15.82 18.02
CA SER A 132 9.12 -16.77 17.38
C SER A 132 8.42 -17.61 16.31
N LEU A 133 8.94 -17.55 15.09
CA LEU A 133 8.51 -18.45 14.04
C LEU A 133 9.26 -19.78 14.05
N ILE A 134 8.51 -20.88 14.13
CA ILE A 134 9.04 -22.23 14.06
C ILE A 134 8.62 -22.89 12.74
N LEU A 135 9.61 -23.24 11.92
CA LEU A 135 9.42 -23.96 10.66
C LEU A 135 9.90 -25.42 10.82
N PRO A 136 9.04 -26.34 11.27
CA PRO A 136 9.43 -27.74 11.42
C PRO A 136 9.66 -28.36 10.05
N LYS A 137 10.80 -29.05 9.87
CA LYS A 137 11.12 -29.76 8.62
C LYS A 137 10.18 -30.94 8.32
N ASN A 138 9.56 -31.50 9.35
CA ASN A 138 8.60 -32.60 9.25
C ASN A 138 7.64 -32.62 10.44
N GLU A 139 6.51 -33.33 10.28
CA GLU A 139 5.48 -33.50 11.31
C GLU A 139 6.03 -34.21 12.58
N ILE A 140 7.04 -35.07 12.44
CA ILE A 140 7.67 -35.74 13.60
C ILE A 140 8.37 -34.73 14.52
N LEU A 141 9.11 -33.76 13.97
CA LEU A 141 9.74 -32.70 14.78
C LEU A 141 8.68 -31.79 15.41
N LYS A 142 7.65 -31.42 14.65
CA LYS A 142 6.53 -30.64 15.17
C LYS A 142 5.91 -31.30 16.40
N ASN A 143 5.61 -32.61 16.32
CA ASN A 143 5.06 -33.38 17.44
C ASN A 143 6.04 -33.48 18.62
N LYS A 144 7.35 -33.56 18.38
CA LYS A 144 8.36 -33.50 19.45
C LYS A 144 8.39 -32.14 20.15
N ILE A 145 8.20 -31.05 19.40
CA ILE A 145 8.13 -29.68 19.95
C ILE A 145 6.87 -29.54 20.81
N ILE A 146 5.70 -29.95 20.29
CA ILE A 146 4.43 -29.96 21.05
C ILE A 146 4.58 -30.76 22.36
N LYS A 147 5.16 -31.96 22.30
CA LYS A 147 5.39 -32.79 23.49
C LYS A 147 6.31 -32.10 24.52
N LYS A 148 7.33 -31.37 24.07
CA LYS A 148 8.20 -30.60 24.97
C LYS A 148 7.46 -29.42 25.60
N ILE A 149 6.70 -28.66 24.81
CA ILE A 149 5.88 -27.54 25.30
C ILE A 149 4.94 -28.03 26.42
N ASN A 150 4.24 -29.14 26.17
CA ASN A 150 3.35 -29.76 27.16
C ASN A 150 4.12 -30.28 28.39
N LYS A 151 5.30 -30.89 28.21
CA LYS A 151 6.13 -31.37 29.33
C LYS A 151 6.59 -30.23 30.25
N PHE A 152 6.87 -29.05 29.69
CA PHE A 152 7.31 -27.88 30.44
C PHE A 152 6.14 -26.99 30.91
N ASN A 153 4.89 -27.46 30.77
CA ASN A 153 3.68 -26.75 31.18
C ASN A 153 3.55 -25.34 30.53
N LEU A 154 4.10 -25.17 29.33
CA LEU A 154 4.11 -23.92 28.56
C LEU A 154 2.77 -23.71 27.84
N HIS A 155 1.66 -23.96 28.52
CA HIS A 155 0.31 -23.97 27.94
C HIS A 155 -0.17 -22.62 27.40
N TYR A 156 0.54 -21.53 27.70
CA TYR A 156 0.30 -20.20 27.15
C TYR A 156 0.86 -20.02 25.72
N ILE A 157 1.69 -20.94 25.25
CA ILE A 157 2.24 -20.89 23.88
C ILE A 157 1.30 -21.65 22.96
N SER A 158 0.35 -20.95 22.34
CA SER A 158 -0.43 -21.48 21.22
C SER A 158 0.43 -21.47 19.96
N MET A 159 0.50 -22.60 19.26
CA MET A 159 1.10 -22.64 17.93
C MET A 159 0.01 -22.48 16.89
N GLU A 160 0.00 -21.33 16.25
CA GLU A 160 -0.87 -21.06 15.11
C GLU A 160 -0.19 -21.45 13.80
N ARG A 161 -0.99 -21.87 12.82
CA ARG A 161 -0.47 -22.19 11.50
C ARG A 161 -0.51 -20.92 10.67
N ILE A 162 0.68 -20.42 10.27
CA ILE A 162 0.79 -19.30 9.33
C ILE A 162 -0.05 -19.52 8.06
N SER A 163 -0.24 -20.78 7.63
CA SER A 163 -1.08 -21.07 6.46
C SER A 163 -2.50 -20.54 6.62
N ASP A 164 -3.05 -20.64 7.83
CA ASP A 164 -4.43 -20.30 8.11
C ASP A 164 -4.55 -18.77 8.23
N GLU A 165 -3.58 -18.12 8.88
CA GLU A 165 -3.43 -16.66 8.90
C GLU A 165 -3.30 -16.06 7.48
N ILE A 166 -2.50 -16.68 6.60
CA ILE A 166 -2.36 -16.23 5.20
C ILE A 166 -3.69 -16.38 4.44
N ILE A 167 -4.45 -17.43 4.70
CA ILE A 167 -5.76 -17.64 4.06
C ILE A 167 -6.76 -16.59 4.53
N GLU A 168 -6.81 -16.31 5.83
CA GLU A 168 -7.67 -15.29 6.41
C GLU A 168 -7.28 -13.90 5.92
N SER A 169 -5.99 -13.58 5.92
CA SER A 169 -5.40 -12.37 5.35
C SER A 169 -5.83 -12.13 3.90
N ARG A 170 -5.72 -13.17 3.05
CA ARG A 170 -6.17 -13.09 1.65
C ARG A 170 -7.67 -12.85 1.55
N LYS A 171 -8.46 -13.48 2.41
CA LYS A 171 -9.91 -13.33 2.44
C LYS A 171 -10.30 -11.89 2.83
N ASP A 172 -9.61 -11.29 3.79
CA ASP A 172 -9.87 -9.92 4.21
C ASP A 172 -9.48 -8.91 3.13
N ILE A 173 -8.32 -9.08 2.50
CA ILE A 173 -7.89 -8.26 1.35
C ILE A 173 -8.90 -8.39 0.21
N TYR A 174 -9.34 -9.61 -0.10
CA TYR A 174 -10.33 -9.86 -1.14
C TYR A 174 -11.67 -9.21 -0.82
N ASN A 175 -12.16 -9.35 0.42
CA ASN A 175 -13.42 -8.74 0.86
C ASN A 175 -13.34 -7.22 0.77
N ALA A 176 -12.27 -6.60 1.27
CA ALA A 176 -12.06 -5.17 1.18
C ALA A 176 -12.03 -4.69 -0.28
N PHE A 177 -11.32 -5.41 -1.15
CA PHE A 177 -11.29 -5.12 -2.58
C PHE A 177 -12.68 -5.19 -3.22
N ILE A 178 -13.44 -6.25 -2.94
CA ILE A 178 -14.80 -6.42 -3.47
C ILE A 178 -15.71 -5.30 -2.96
N THR A 179 -15.64 -4.93 -1.68
CA THR A 179 -16.45 -3.84 -1.13
C THR A 179 -16.15 -2.50 -1.83
N ILE A 180 -14.87 -2.14 -1.98
CA ILE A 180 -14.46 -0.92 -2.68
C ILE A 180 -14.91 -0.96 -4.15
N MET A 181 -14.76 -2.11 -4.81
CA MET A 181 -15.16 -2.30 -6.21
C MET A 181 -16.67 -2.12 -6.39
N VAL A 182 -17.50 -2.71 -5.51
CA VAL A 182 -18.96 -2.55 -5.57
C VAL A 182 -19.36 -1.09 -5.41
N ILE A 183 -18.80 -0.38 -4.43
CA ILE A 183 -19.07 1.04 -4.20
C ILE A 183 -18.67 1.85 -5.44
N ALA A 184 -17.48 1.63 -5.99
CA ALA A 184 -16.99 2.33 -7.17
C ALA A 184 -17.88 2.09 -8.40
N VAL A 185 -18.30 0.85 -8.65
CA VAL A 185 -19.20 0.50 -9.76
C VAL A 185 -20.58 1.14 -9.58
N SER A 186 -21.13 1.17 -8.36
CA SER A 186 -22.39 1.84 -8.07
C SER A 186 -22.30 3.34 -8.36
N ILE A 187 -21.24 4.02 -7.91
CA ILE A 187 -21.02 5.45 -8.19
C ILE A 187 -20.91 5.69 -9.70
N LEU A 188 -20.15 4.85 -10.40
CA LEU A 188 -19.98 4.96 -11.85
C LEU A 188 -21.31 4.77 -12.59
N PHE A 189 -22.14 3.83 -12.15
CA PHE A 189 -23.48 3.61 -12.72
C PHE A 189 -24.38 4.85 -12.55
N PHE A 190 -24.47 5.41 -11.34
CA PHE A 190 -25.27 6.63 -11.10
C PHE A 190 -24.73 7.84 -11.87
N SER A 191 -23.41 7.99 -11.95
CA SER A 191 -22.77 9.03 -12.75
C SER A 191 -23.11 8.88 -14.24
N SER A 192 -23.13 7.64 -14.76
CA SER A 192 -23.49 7.35 -16.15
C SER A 192 -24.91 7.76 -16.49
N VAL A 193 -25.86 7.37 -15.63
CA VAL A 193 -27.27 7.74 -15.80
C VAL A 193 -27.43 9.26 -15.78
N THR A 194 -26.77 9.93 -14.84
CA THR A 194 -26.83 11.40 -14.69
C THR A 194 -26.27 12.10 -15.92
N LEU A 195 -25.10 11.68 -16.40
CA LEU A 195 -24.46 12.26 -17.59
C LEU A 195 -25.33 12.07 -18.84
N ILE A 196 -25.87 10.87 -19.04
CA ILE A 196 -26.77 10.60 -20.18
C ILE A 196 -28.02 11.48 -20.11
N THR A 197 -28.67 11.55 -18.95
CA THR A 197 -29.87 12.40 -18.77
C THR A 197 -29.55 13.86 -19.02
N ASN A 198 -28.42 14.38 -18.52
CA ASN A 198 -28.00 15.76 -18.76
C ASN A 198 -27.80 16.05 -20.25
N ILE A 199 -27.19 15.13 -21.01
CA ILE A 199 -27.02 15.30 -22.46
C ILE A 199 -28.38 15.26 -23.18
N ILE A 200 -29.28 14.35 -22.80
CA ILE A 200 -30.62 14.29 -23.40
C ILE A 200 -31.37 15.59 -23.13
N GLN A 201 -31.32 16.11 -21.90
CA GLN A 201 -31.96 17.36 -21.52
C GLN A 201 -31.36 18.52 -22.33
N TYR A 202 -30.03 18.61 -22.44
CA TYR A 202 -29.38 19.60 -23.28
C TYR A 202 -29.85 19.53 -24.75
N ILE A 203 -30.02 18.32 -25.30
CA ILE A 203 -30.52 18.14 -26.66
C ILE A 203 -31.97 18.64 -26.78
N GLN A 204 -32.82 18.35 -25.78
CA GLN A 204 -34.21 18.77 -25.77
C GLN A 204 -34.35 20.30 -25.66
N ASP A 205 -33.59 20.93 -24.78
CA ASP A 205 -33.63 22.37 -24.55
C ASP A 205 -33.19 23.16 -25.79
N ASN A 206 -32.23 22.63 -26.56
CA ASN A 206 -31.67 23.28 -27.75
C ASN A 206 -32.24 22.74 -29.07
N LEU A 207 -33.29 21.90 -29.01
CA LEU A 207 -33.86 21.20 -30.16
C LEU A 207 -34.36 22.15 -31.25
N ARG A 208 -34.95 23.29 -30.85
CA ARG A 208 -35.40 24.34 -31.77
C ARG A 208 -34.25 25.00 -32.50
N GLU A 209 -33.17 25.34 -31.80
CA GLU A 209 -31.96 25.92 -32.39
C GLU A 209 -31.32 24.95 -33.38
N PHE A 210 -31.25 23.66 -33.01
CA PHE A 210 -30.78 22.60 -33.91
C PHE A 210 -31.63 22.46 -35.17
N ALA A 211 -32.95 22.54 -35.06
CA ALA A 211 -33.85 22.50 -36.22
C ALA A 211 -33.62 23.71 -37.15
N VAL A 212 -33.52 24.92 -36.61
CA VAL A 212 -33.24 26.14 -37.38
C VAL A 212 -31.89 26.03 -38.09
N ASN A 213 -30.84 25.62 -37.37
CA ASN A 213 -29.51 25.45 -37.95
C ASN A 213 -29.50 24.44 -39.10
N MET A 214 -30.24 23.32 -38.99
CA MET A 214 -30.36 22.36 -40.10
C MET A 214 -31.13 22.91 -41.30
N ILE A 215 -32.18 23.72 -41.10
CA ILE A 215 -32.93 24.35 -42.19
C ILE A 215 -32.06 25.38 -42.92
N CYS A 216 -31.21 26.12 -42.19
CA CYS A 216 -30.26 27.08 -42.74
C CYS A 216 -29.03 26.42 -43.40
N GLY A 217 -28.97 25.09 -43.53
CA GLY A 217 -27.90 24.37 -44.22
C GLY A 217 -26.87 23.69 -43.31
N GLY A 218 -27.05 23.73 -41.99
CA GLY A 218 -26.20 23.04 -41.03
C GLY A 218 -26.31 21.51 -41.13
N SER A 219 -25.17 20.83 -41.02
CA SER A 219 -25.13 19.38 -41.12
C SER A 219 -25.42 18.73 -39.76
N ARG A 220 -25.89 17.47 -39.78
CA ARG A 220 -26.05 16.68 -38.53
C ARG A 220 -24.71 16.50 -37.80
N ARG A 221 -23.58 16.56 -38.50
CA ARG A 221 -22.24 16.44 -37.91
C ARG A 221 -21.93 17.63 -37.01
N ASP A 222 -22.38 18.82 -37.37
CA ASP A 222 -22.11 20.05 -36.59
C ASP A 222 -22.81 20.00 -35.22
N ILE A 223 -24.02 19.43 -35.18
CA ILE A 223 -24.77 19.24 -33.93
C ILE A 223 -24.11 18.17 -33.06
N LEU A 224 -23.70 17.05 -33.66
CA LEU A 224 -22.98 16.00 -32.94
C LEU A 224 -21.63 16.50 -32.39
N LEU A 225 -20.94 17.36 -33.13
CA LEU A 225 -19.69 17.98 -32.69
C LEU A 225 -19.94 18.93 -31.51
N ARG A 226 -21.03 19.70 -31.51
CA ARG A 226 -21.41 20.56 -30.37
C ARG A 226 -21.65 19.75 -29.09
N ILE A 227 -22.36 18.62 -29.19
CA ILE A 227 -22.57 17.70 -28.05
C ILE A 227 -21.23 17.10 -27.60
N GLY A 228 -20.38 16.70 -28.56
CA GLY A 228 -19.03 16.19 -28.28
C GLY A 228 -18.15 17.17 -27.51
N ILE A 229 -18.14 18.44 -27.91
CA ILE A 229 -17.39 19.51 -27.23
C ILE A 229 -17.79 19.61 -25.76
N GLN A 230 -19.09 19.53 -25.46
CA GLN A 230 -19.55 19.61 -24.06
C GLN A 230 -19.02 18.45 -23.21
N ILE A 231 -19.06 17.22 -23.73
CA ILE A 231 -18.52 16.05 -23.03
C ILE A 231 -17.01 16.22 -22.81
N ILE A 232 -16.28 16.62 -23.86
CA ILE A 232 -14.83 16.87 -23.76
C ILE A 232 -14.51 17.95 -22.73
N THR A 233 -15.29 19.03 -22.68
CA THR A 233 -15.09 20.07 -21.66
C THR A 233 -15.31 19.53 -20.24
N MET A 234 -16.33 18.70 -20.02
CA MET A 234 -16.56 18.06 -18.72
C MET A 234 -15.41 17.10 -18.33
N GLU A 235 -14.86 16.36 -19.30
CA GLU A 235 -13.71 15.49 -19.06
C GLU A 235 -12.46 16.27 -18.69
N ILE A 236 -12.18 17.39 -19.37
CA ILE A 236 -11.02 18.25 -19.05
C ILE A 236 -11.08 18.73 -17.60
N PHE A 237 -12.25 19.19 -17.13
CA PHE A 237 -12.41 19.56 -15.72
C PHE A 237 -12.24 18.38 -14.76
N SER A 238 -12.68 17.20 -15.17
CA SER A 238 -12.51 15.97 -14.38
C SER A 238 -11.05 15.51 -14.30
N PHE A 239 -10.26 15.68 -15.37
CA PHE A 239 -8.83 15.43 -15.33
C PHE A 239 -8.10 16.44 -14.45
N LEU A 240 -8.47 17.72 -14.54
CA LEU A 240 -7.87 18.75 -13.71
C LEU A 240 -8.08 18.46 -12.22
N SER A 241 -9.28 18.02 -11.81
CA SER A 241 -9.54 17.66 -10.42
C SER A 241 -8.75 16.44 -9.97
N LEU A 242 -8.60 15.41 -10.81
CA LEU A 242 -7.75 14.24 -10.53
C LEU A 242 -6.28 14.64 -10.29
N PHE A 243 -5.72 15.49 -11.15
CA PHE A 243 -4.33 15.95 -11.01
C PHE A 243 -4.11 16.80 -9.75
N ILE A 244 -5.08 17.63 -9.38
CA ILE A 244 -5.00 18.47 -8.17
C ILE A 244 -4.97 17.60 -6.91
N VAL A 245 -5.78 16.54 -6.85
CA VAL A 245 -5.92 15.71 -5.64
C VAL A 245 -4.81 14.67 -5.51
N PHE A 246 -4.43 14.01 -6.61
CA PHE A 246 -3.53 12.85 -6.56
C PHE A 246 -2.14 13.11 -7.16
N GLY A 247 -1.92 14.28 -7.77
CA GLY A 247 -0.67 14.61 -8.43
C GLY A 247 -0.41 13.83 -9.72
N LEU A 248 0.83 13.85 -10.19
CA LEU A 248 1.30 13.09 -11.36
C LEU A 248 1.85 11.74 -10.92
N ASP A 249 0.98 10.73 -10.89
CA ASP A 249 1.34 9.33 -10.65
C ASP A 249 0.88 8.45 -11.82
N TYR A 250 1.53 7.29 -11.99
CA TYR A 250 1.21 6.32 -13.02
C TYR A 250 -0.24 5.84 -12.94
N ASN A 251 -0.76 5.67 -11.71
CA ASN A 251 -2.15 5.28 -11.49
C ASN A 251 -3.13 6.34 -12.00
N VAL A 252 -2.80 7.63 -11.82
CA VAL A 252 -3.63 8.75 -12.30
C VAL A 252 -3.69 8.75 -13.83
N LEU A 253 -2.58 8.47 -14.51
CA LEU A 253 -2.54 8.35 -15.97
C LEU A 253 -3.44 7.20 -16.48
N ILE A 254 -3.44 6.06 -15.80
CA ILE A 254 -4.35 4.95 -16.13
C ILE A 254 -5.81 5.39 -15.93
N SER A 255 -6.13 6.02 -14.80
CA SER A 255 -7.47 6.54 -14.54
C SER A 255 -7.93 7.53 -15.61
N CYS A 256 -7.03 8.40 -16.08
CA CYS A 256 -7.33 9.30 -17.20
C CYS A 256 -7.71 8.55 -18.47
N GLY A 257 -6.97 7.49 -18.82
CA GLY A 257 -7.27 6.65 -19.97
C GLY A 257 -8.64 5.95 -19.86
N VAL A 258 -8.99 5.46 -18.67
CA VAL A 258 -10.31 4.84 -18.42
C VAL A 258 -11.43 5.87 -18.54
N LEU A 259 -11.24 7.08 -18.01
CA LEU A 259 -12.25 8.15 -18.09
C LEU A 259 -12.51 8.56 -19.54
N PHE A 260 -11.46 8.67 -20.35
CA PHE A 260 -11.57 8.99 -21.78
C PHE A 260 -12.35 7.91 -22.56
N LEU A 261 -12.06 6.63 -22.29
CA LEU A 261 -12.86 5.53 -22.86
C LEU A 261 -14.32 5.60 -22.43
N TYR A 262 -14.55 5.96 -21.17
CA TYR A 262 -15.89 6.13 -20.62
C TYR A 262 -16.67 7.25 -21.31
N GLY A 263 -16.07 8.42 -21.58
CA GLY A 263 -16.75 9.48 -22.34
C GLY A 263 -17.05 9.11 -23.78
N ILE A 264 -16.16 8.35 -24.44
CA ILE A 264 -16.44 7.80 -25.78
C ILE A 264 -17.69 6.92 -25.74
N ILE A 265 -17.79 6.01 -24.76
CA ILE A 265 -18.96 5.11 -24.61
C ILE A 265 -20.22 5.94 -24.34
N ALA A 266 -20.12 6.93 -23.46
CA ALA A 266 -21.22 7.81 -23.11
C ALA A 266 -21.73 8.62 -24.31
N MET A 267 -20.87 8.95 -25.28
CA MET A 267 -21.22 9.69 -26.50
C MET A 267 -22.03 8.85 -27.50
N ILE A 268 -21.87 7.52 -27.52
CA ILE A 268 -22.54 6.62 -28.47
C ILE A 268 -24.07 6.66 -28.29
N TYR A 269 -24.55 6.70 -27.05
CA TYR A 269 -25.97 6.67 -26.74
C TYR A 269 -26.75 7.90 -27.25
N PRO A 270 -26.38 9.15 -26.92
CA PRO A 270 -27.04 10.35 -27.45
C PRO A 270 -26.88 10.48 -28.97
N MET A 271 -25.73 10.06 -29.54
CA MET A 271 -25.55 9.99 -31.00
C MET A 271 -26.58 9.10 -31.69
N ARG A 272 -26.91 7.94 -31.10
CA ARG A 272 -27.93 7.04 -31.62
C ARG A 272 -29.34 7.60 -31.49
N ILE A 273 -29.65 8.29 -30.40
CA ILE A 273 -30.95 8.95 -30.22
C ILE A 273 -31.13 10.04 -31.27
N PHE A 274 -30.15 10.93 -31.41
CA PHE A 274 -30.25 12.07 -32.32
C PHE A 274 -30.28 11.62 -33.80
N SER A 275 -29.46 10.64 -34.19
CA SER A 275 -29.46 10.14 -35.57
C SER A 275 -30.78 9.52 -36.03
N ARG A 276 -31.59 9.00 -35.09
CA ARG A 276 -32.93 8.44 -35.37
C ARG A 276 -34.05 9.48 -35.45
N GLN A 277 -33.83 10.71 -34.98
CA GLN A 277 -34.85 11.76 -35.04
C GLN A 277 -34.86 12.42 -36.43
N GLN A 278 -36.00 12.35 -37.11
CA GLN A 278 -36.21 13.08 -38.36
C GLN A 278 -36.57 14.55 -38.06
N ILE A 279 -35.99 15.48 -38.83
CA ILE A 279 -36.20 16.94 -38.72
C ILE A 279 -37.70 17.30 -38.71
N VAL A 280 -38.51 16.57 -39.47
CA VAL A 280 -39.97 16.77 -39.53
C VAL A 280 -40.65 16.43 -38.20
N ASN A 281 -40.23 15.37 -37.51
CA ASN A 281 -40.79 14.99 -36.21
C ASN A 281 -40.33 15.92 -35.08
N ILE A 282 -39.16 16.52 -35.23
CA ILE A 282 -38.60 17.53 -34.33
C ILE A 282 -39.44 18.82 -34.39
N MET A 283 -39.86 19.24 -35.58
CA MET A 283 -40.69 20.43 -35.78
C MET A 283 -42.18 20.22 -35.40
N ARG A 284 -42.68 18.99 -35.49
CA ARG A 284 -44.11 18.67 -35.24
C ARG A 284 -44.47 18.49 -33.76
N LYS A 285 -43.47 18.41 -32.87
CA LYS A 285 -43.66 18.12 -31.44
C LYS A 285 -43.89 19.38 -30.59
N ASN A 286 -43.89 20.56 -31.21
CA ASN A 286 -44.24 21.85 -30.62
C ASN A 286 -45.37 22.50 -31.41
#